data_AF-A0A4Y9FIS7-F1
#
_entry.id   AF-A0A4Y9FIS7-F1
#
_cell.length_a   1.000
_cell.length_b   1.000
_cell.length_c   1.000
_cell.angle_alpha   90.00
_cell.angle_beta   90.00
_cell.angle_gamma   90.00
#
_symmetry.space_group_name_H-M   'P 1'
#
loop_
_entity.id
_entity.type
_entity.pdbx_description
1 polymer ?
#
loop_
_entity_poly.entity_id
_entity_poly.type
_entity_poly.pdbx_seq_one_letter_code
_entity_poly.pdbx_strand_id
1 'polypeptide(L)'
;LTDEEKAAAKADVDTKASEAKSAIDSATTDAGVETAKTAGTDSISSVNPPATAKDTAKTAIDTVAEAKKQEIDNRQDLTDEEKAAAKSDVDTKANEAKAAIDAATTNEAVETAKTAGTDSISSVNPPATAKETAKTAIDT
;
A
#
# COMPACT_ATOMS: atom_id res chain seq x y z
N LEU A 1 -0.42 -4.28 8.88
CA LEU A 1 0.06 -3.29 9.86
C LEU A 1 1.56 -3.27 9.84
N THR A 2 2.12 -2.07 9.87
CA THR A 2 3.52 -1.84 10.22
C THR A 2 3.74 -2.00 11.72
N ASP A 3 4.99 -2.06 12.15
CA ASP A 3 5.34 -2.21 13.56
C ASP A 3 4.92 -0.98 14.37
N GLU A 4 4.93 0.22 13.76
CA GLU A 4 4.39 1.45 14.34
C GLU A 4 2.88 1.36 14.55
N GLU A 5 2.12 0.87 13.57
CA GLU A 5 0.67 0.69 13.69
C GLU A 5 0.32 -0.36 14.75
N LYS A 6 1.11 -1.44 14.86
CA LYS A 6 0.96 -2.45 15.93
C LYS A 6 1.29 -1.87 17.30
N ALA A 7 2.35 -1.06 17.41
CA ALA A 7 2.75 -0.44 18.67
C ALA A 7 1.67 0.54 19.18
N ALA A 8 1.09 1.33 18.28
CA ALA A 8 -0.03 2.20 18.60
C ALA A 8 -1.25 1.41 19.09
N ALA A 9 -1.60 0.32 18.39
CA ALA A 9 -2.69 -0.56 18.80
C ALA A 9 -2.46 -1.19 20.19
N LYS A 10 -1.21 -1.62 20.46
CA LYS A 10 -0.85 -2.16 21.77
C LYS A 10 -0.97 -1.10 22.86
N ALA A 11 -0.52 0.13 22.61
CA ALA A 11 -0.65 1.22 23.56
C ALA A 11 -2.12 1.53 23.88
N ASP A 12 -3.01 1.50 22.87
CA ASP A 12 -4.45 1.67 23.08
C ASP A 12 -5.05 0.54 23.93
N VAL A 13 -4.66 -0.72 23.68
CA VAL A 13 -5.04 -1.85 24.53
C VAL A 13 -4.58 -1.67 25.97
N ASP A 14 -3.32 -1.25 26.19
CA ASP A 14 -2.76 -1.04 27.52
C ASP A 14 -3.47 0.10 28.28
N THR A 15 -3.82 1.19 27.58
CA THR A 15 -4.64 2.30 28.12
C THR A 15 -6.03 1.79 28.51
N LYS A 16 -6.75 1.13 27.60
CA LYS A 16 -8.10 0.60 27.86
C LYS A 16 -8.12 -0.41 29.01
N ALA A 17 -7.10 -1.24 29.12
CA ALA A 17 -6.96 -2.17 30.23
C ALA A 17 -6.73 -1.45 31.57
N SER A 18 -6.00 -0.33 31.57
CA SER A 18 -5.78 0.49 32.76
C SER A 18 -7.05 1.24 33.17
N GLU A 19 -7.80 1.78 32.20
CA GLU A 19 -9.11 2.40 32.42
C GLU A 19 -10.13 1.40 32.99
N ALA A 20 -10.20 0.20 32.42
CA ALA A 20 -11.07 -0.87 32.91
C ALA A 20 -10.77 -1.26 34.36
N LYS A 21 -9.49 -1.43 34.72
CA LYS A 21 -9.07 -1.73 36.10
C LYS A 21 -9.45 -0.59 37.06
N SER A 22 -9.22 0.66 36.65
CA SER A 22 -9.58 1.83 37.46
C SER A 22 -11.09 1.94 37.69
N ALA A 23 -11.90 1.58 36.68
CA ALA A 23 -13.36 1.53 36.80
C ALA A 23 -13.83 0.41 37.75
N ILE A 24 -13.16 -0.75 37.74
CA ILE A 24 -13.40 -1.84 38.69
C ILE A 24 -13.04 -1.40 40.12
N ASP A 25 -11.87 -0.80 40.32
CA ASP A 25 -11.40 -0.33 41.64
C ASP A 25 -12.34 0.75 42.22
N SER A 26 -12.99 1.53 41.36
CA SER A 26 -13.96 2.57 41.76
C SER A 26 -15.36 2.04 42.03
N ALA A 27 -15.68 0.79 41.65
CA ALA A 27 -17.00 0.23 41.82
C ALA A 27 -17.28 -0.12 43.29
N THR A 28 -18.43 0.31 43.81
CA THR A 28 -18.82 0.13 45.22
C THR A 28 -19.81 -1.01 45.46
N THR A 29 -20.19 -1.73 44.39
CA THR A 29 -21.15 -2.85 44.43
C THR A 29 -20.74 -3.94 43.45
N ASP A 30 -21.15 -5.18 43.73
CA ASP A 30 -20.89 -6.32 42.85
C ASP A 30 -21.46 -6.11 41.44
N ALA A 31 -22.65 -5.52 41.33
CA ALA A 31 -23.26 -5.17 40.05
C ALA A 31 -22.44 -4.11 39.29
N GLY A 32 -21.87 -3.14 40.01
CA GLY A 32 -20.95 -2.15 39.45
C GLY A 32 -19.66 -2.77 38.93
N VAL A 33 -19.09 -3.73 39.67
CA VAL A 33 -17.89 -4.48 39.27
C VAL A 33 -18.15 -5.26 37.97
N GLU A 34 -19.25 -6.01 37.87
CA GLU A 34 -19.57 -6.77 36.65
C GLU A 34 -19.87 -5.86 35.45
N THR A 35 -20.49 -4.70 35.69
CA THR A 35 -20.70 -3.69 34.63
C THR A 35 -19.38 -3.12 34.12
N ALA A 36 -18.48 -2.71 35.03
CA ALA A 36 -17.17 -2.17 34.68
C ALA A 36 -16.29 -3.20 33.95
N LYS A 37 -16.33 -4.45 34.40
CA LYS A 37 -15.67 -5.59 33.74
C LYS A 37 -16.18 -5.79 32.32
N THR A 38 -17.50 -5.83 32.11
CA THR A 38 -18.11 -6.02 30.78
C THR A 38 -17.73 -4.88 29.84
N ALA A 39 -17.87 -3.63 30.28
CA ALA A 39 -17.48 -2.47 29.49
C ALA A 39 -15.98 -2.47 29.14
N GLY A 40 -15.13 -2.88 30.09
CA GLY A 40 -13.69 -3.02 29.89
C GLY A 40 -13.34 -4.08 28.84
N THR A 41 -13.96 -5.27 28.91
CA THR A 41 -13.73 -6.33 27.92
C THR A 41 -14.22 -5.94 26.53
N ASP A 42 -15.36 -5.25 26.44
CA ASP A 42 -15.90 -4.76 25.17
C ASP A 42 -14.98 -3.70 24.55
N SER A 43 -14.50 -2.75 25.37
CA SER A 43 -13.56 -1.71 24.92
C SER A 43 -12.25 -2.31 24.39
N ILE A 44 -11.65 -3.26 25.11
CA ILE A 44 -10.41 -3.92 24.68
C ILE A 44 -10.62 -4.75 23.41
N SER A 45 -11.71 -5.51 23.32
CA SER A 45 -12.01 -6.35 22.15
C SER A 45 -12.36 -5.54 20.90
N SER A 46 -12.76 -4.27 21.06
CA SER A 46 -13.04 -3.36 19.94
C SER A 46 -11.78 -2.78 19.28
N VAL A 47 -10.58 -2.99 19.83
CA VAL A 47 -9.35 -2.46 19.24
C VAL A 47 -9.02 -3.17 17.93
N ASN A 48 -9.14 -2.44 16.83
CA ASN A 48 -8.84 -2.90 15.48
C ASN A 48 -8.08 -1.81 14.71
N PRO A 49 -6.75 -1.83 14.69
CA PRO A 49 -5.96 -0.80 14.02
C PRO A 49 -6.05 -0.88 12.48
N PRO A 50 -6.15 0.24 11.77
CA PRO A 50 -6.16 0.28 10.30
C PRO A 50 -4.75 0.11 9.70
N ALA A 51 -4.65 -0.49 8.50
CA ALA A 51 -3.39 -0.68 7.75
C ALA A 51 -3.07 0.49 6.80
N THR A 52 -3.06 1.71 7.35
CA THR A 52 -3.00 2.96 6.59
C THR A 52 -1.74 3.12 5.72
N ALA A 53 -0.56 2.76 6.23
CA ALA A 53 0.69 3.00 5.53
C ALA A 53 0.79 2.20 4.23
N LYS A 54 0.51 0.89 4.30
CA LYS A 54 0.57 -0.01 3.14
C LYS A 54 -0.49 0.31 2.10
N ASP A 55 -1.72 0.60 2.52
CA ASP A 55 -2.83 0.88 1.60
C ASP A 55 -2.60 2.19 0.84
N THR A 56 -2.09 3.21 1.53
CA THR A 56 -1.70 4.49 0.91
C THR A 56 -0.59 4.28 -0.13
N ALA A 57 0.45 3.51 0.21
CA ALA A 57 1.55 3.24 -0.69
C ALA A 57 1.11 2.46 -1.95
N LYS A 58 0.26 1.44 -1.81
CA LYS A 58 -0.26 0.68 -2.97
C LYS A 58 -1.12 1.55 -3.89
N THR A 59 -1.94 2.43 -3.32
CA THR A 59 -2.73 3.39 -4.10
C THR A 59 -1.85 4.33 -4.93
N ALA A 60 -0.71 4.76 -4.37
CA ALA A 60 0.27 5.56 -5.11
C ALA A 60 0.90 4.77 -6.26
N ILE A 61 1.23 3.49 -6.06
CA ILE A 61 1.72 2.60 -7.13
C ILE A 61 0.69 2.47 -8.25
N ASP A 62 -0.58 2.25 -7.92
CA ASP A 62 -1.67 2.16 -8.91
C ASP A 62 -1.82 3.44 -9.72
N THR A 63 -1.74 4.60 -9.05
CA THR A 63 -1.84 5.91 -9.70
C THR A 63 -0.71 6.13 -10.70
N VAL A 64 0.53 5.81 -10.32
CA VAL A 64 1.70 5.96 -11.20
C VAL A 64 1.67 4.96 -12.36
N ALA A 65 1.26 3.71 -12.11
CA ALA A 65 1.11 2.70 -13.16
C ALA A 65 0.07 3.11 -14.20
N GLU A 66 -1.07 3.64 -13.77
CA GLU A 66 -2.12 4.12 -14.66
C GLU A 66 -1.65 5.32 -15.49
N ALA A 67 -1.04 6.32 -14.85
CA ALA A 67 -0.47 7.47 -15.55
C ALA A 67 0.56 7.05 -16.61
N LYS A 68 1.41 6.07 -16.28
CA LYS A 68 2.43 5.60 -17.22
C LYS A 68 1.85 4.84 -18.40
N LYS A 69 0.80 4.02 -18.17
CA LYS A 69 0.09 3.33 -19.26
C LYS A 69 -0.59 4.32 -20.20
N GLN A 70 -1.15 5.42 -19.68
CA GLN A 70 -1.71 6.49 -20.51
C GLN A 70 -0.64 7.23 -21.32
N GLU A 71 0.54 7.49 -20.75
CA GLU A 71 1.68 8.06 -21.48
C GLU A 71 2.09 7.17 -22.66
N ILE A 72 2.18 5.85 -22.44
CA ILE A 72 2.48 4.85 -23.47
C ILE A 72 1.39 4.82 -24.55
N ASP A 73 0.12 4.93 -24.19
CA ASP A 73 -0.99 4.96 -25.16
C ASP A 73 -0.92 6.16 -26.11
N ASN A 74 -0.53 7.31 -25.57
CA ASN A 74 -0.42 8.56 -26.32
C ASN A 74 0.77 8.58 -27.29
N ARG A 75 1.69 7.62 -27.20
CA ARG A 75 2.83 7.50 -28.12
C ARG A 75 2.40 7.02 -29.50
N GLN A 76 2.42 7.94 -30.47
CA GLN A 76 2.03 7.65 -31.86
C GLN A 76 3.15 7.05 -32.71
N ASP A 77 4.39 7.09 -32.22
CA ASP A 77 5.54 6.46 -32.84
C ASP A 77 5.53 4.94 -32.67
N LEU A 78 4.97 4.45 -31.57
CA LEU A 78 4.82 3.02 -31.28
C LEU A 78 3.75 2.34 -32.13
N THR A 79 3.91 1.03 -32.30
CA THR A 79 2.87 0.08 -32.73
C THR A 79 2.03 -0.39 -31.55
N ASP A 80 0.89 -1.03 -31.83
CA ASP A 80 0.02 -1.56 -30.79
C ASP A 80 0.70 -2.71 -30.01
N GLU A 81 1.50 -3.53 -30.69
CA GLU A 81 2.29 -4.59 -30.06
C GLU A 81 3.36 -4.04 -29.11
N GLU A 82 4.10 -3.00 -29.53
CA GLU A 82 5.10 -2.33 -28.67
C GLU A 82 4.44 -1.66 -27.45
N LYS A 83 3.26 -1.06 -27.62
CA LYS A 83 2.47 -0.52 -26.51
C LYS A 83 2.02 -1.61 -25.55
N ALA A 84 1.47 -2.71 -26.06
CA ALA A 84 0.98 -3.81 -25.25
C ALA A 84 2.09 -4.42 -24.40
N ALA A 85 3.27 -4.63 -24.99
CA ALA A 85 4.45 -5.12 -24.27
C ALA A 85 4.88 -4.15 -23.15
N ALA A 86 4.94 -2.86 -23.45
CA ALA A 86 5.32 -1.84 -22.46
C ALA A 86 4.33 -1.73 -21.29
N LYS A 87 3.03 -1.80 -21.56
CA LYS A 87 2.00 -1.81 -20.51
C LYS A 87 2.09 -3.05 -19.63
N SER A 88 2.38 -4.21 -20.23
CA SER A 88 2.61 -5.45 -19.46
C SER A 88 3.84 -5.34 -18.55
N ASP A 89 4.89 -4.63 -18.97
CA ASP A 89 6.05 -4.35 -18.11
C ASP A 89 5.68 -3.40 -16.96
N VAL A 90 4.87 -2.36 -17.22
CA VAL A 90 4.31 -1.50 -16.15
C VAL A 90 3.52 -2.32 -15.13
N ASP A 91 2.63 -3.21 -15.58
CA ASP A 91 1.83 -4.05 -14.68
C ASP A 91 2.70 -5.00 -13.85
N THR A 92 3.74 -5.57 -14.46
CA THR A 92 4.71 -6.43 -13.76
C THR A 92 5.42 -5.66 -12.65
N LYS A 93 5.97 -4.48 -12.97
CA LYS A 93 6.66 -3.62 -12.00
C LYS A 93 5.74 -3.11 -10.89
N ALA A 94 4.49 -2.80 -11.21
CA ALA A 94 3.49 -2.42 -10.21
C ALA A 94 3.20 -3.57 -9.24
N ASN A 95 3.08 -4.80 -9.73
CA ASN A 95 2.87 -5.97 -8.88
C ASN A 95 4.09 -6.27 -7.99
N GLU A 96 5.31 -6.16 -8.53
CA GLU A 96 6.55 -6.29 -7.76
C GLU A 96 6.65 -5.25 -6.64
N ALA A 97 6.33 -3.98 -6.94
CA ALA A 97 6.31 -2.90 -5.95
C ALA A 97 5.29 -3.15 -4.83
N LYS A 98 4.07 -3.59 -5.19
CA LYS A 98 3.03 -3.94 -4.20
C LYS A 98 3.45 -5.09 -3.32
N ALA A 99 4.10 -6.12 -3.88
CA ALA A 99 4.63 -7.24 -3.10
C ALA A 99 5.72 -6.79 -2.11
N ALA A 100 6.59 -5.87 -2.52
CA ALA A 100 7.59 -5.28 -1.63
C ALA A 100 6.96 -4.46 -0.48
N ILE A 101 5.92 -3.67 -0.78
CA ILE A 101 5.13 -2.94 0.23
C ILE A 101 4.44 -3.92 1.21
N ASP A 102 3.94 -5.05 0.71
CA ASP A 102 3.33 -6.08 1.56
C ASP A 102 4.34 -6.74 2.49
N ALA A 103 5.56 -6.97 2.02
CA ALA A 103 6.64 -7.56 2.82
C ALA A 103 7.22 -6.58 3.86
N ALA A 104 7.11 -5.26 3.66
CA ALA A 104 7.65 -4.26 4.55
C ALA A 104 7.04 -4.34 5.96
N THR A 105 7.87 -4.26 7.00
CA THR A 105 7.42 -4.34 8.40
C THR A 105 7.31 -2.98 9.08
N THR A 106 8.04 -1.96 8.62
CA THR A 106 8.02 -0.60 9.18
C THR A 106 7.45 0.41 8.19
N ASN A 107 7.02 1.57 8.69
CA ASN A 107 6.60 2.68 7.83
C ASN A 107 7.72 3.13 6.88
N GLU A 108 8.96 3.18 7.37
CA GLU A 108 10.13 3.54 6.55
C GLU A 108 10.36 2.53 5.41
N ALA A 109 10.23 1.23 5.68
CA ALA A 109 10.37 0.20 4.66
C ALA A 109 9.24 0.26 3.63
N VAL A 110 8.01 0.61 4.05
CA VAL A 110 6.88 0.85 3.14
C VAL A 110 7.18 2.04 2.21
N GLU A 111 7.67 3.15 2.76
CA GLU A 111 8.01 4.35 1.98
C GLU A 111 9.18 4.10 1.01
N THR A 112 10.17 3.32 1.43
CA THR A 112 11.30 2.89 0.58
C THR A 112 10.81 2.02 -0.58
N ALA A 113 9.98 1.02 -0.31
CA ALA A 113 9.40 0.14 -1.34
C ALA A 113 8.51 0.92 -2.31
N LYS A 114 7.70 1.86 -1.80
CA LYS A 114 6.90 2.78 -2.63
C LYS A 114 7.79 3.56 -3.60
N THR A 115 8.82 4.23 -3.09
CA THR A 115 9.73 5.07 -3.88
C THR A 115 10.43 4.26 -4.98
N ALA A 116 11.00 3.10 -4.61
CA ALA A 116 11.63 2.21 -5.58
C ALA A 116 10.65 1.71 -6.65
N GLY A 117 9.41 1.40 -6.25
CA GLY A 117 8.35 1.00 -7.16
C GLY A 117 7.93 2.10 -8.14
N THR A 118 7.74 3.33 -7.65
CA THR A 118 7.38 4.47 -8.51
C THR A 118 8.48 4.79 -9.51
N ASP A 119 9.75 4.71 -9.10
CA ASP A 119 10.90 4.95 -9.98
C ASP A 119 10.99 3.86 -11.06
N SER A 120 10.84 2.59 -10.67
CA SER A 120 10.84 1.46 -11.60
C SER A 120 9.75 1.61 -12.67
N ILE A 121 8.52 1.93 -12.28
CA ILE A 121 7.41 2.15 -13.22
C ILE A 121 7.67 3.35 -14.12
N SER A 122 8.13 4.47 -13.55
CA SER A 122 8.36 5.72 -14.30
C SER A 122 9.45 5.54 -15.36
N SER A 123 10.41 4.64 -15.11
CA SER A 123 11.50 4.31 -16.03
C SER A 123 11.07 3.53 -17.28
N VAL A 124 9.86 2.98 -17.33
CA VAL A 124 9.40 2.19 -18.49
C VAL A 124 9.30 3.10 -19.72
N ASN A 125 10.14 2.86 -20.72
CA ASN A 125 10.12 3.62 -21.95
C ASN A 125 10.44 2.71 -23.14
N PRO A 126 9.43 2.21 -23.88
CA PRO A 126 9.68 1.27 -24.98
C PRO A 126 10.32 1.97 -26.20
N PRO A 127 11.22 1.29 -26.93
CA PRO A 127 11.74 1.82 -28.18
C PRO A 127 10.69 1.71 -29.31
N ALA A 128 10.74 2.61 -30.29
CA ALA A 128 9.83 2.64 -31.45
C ALA A 128 10.52 2.08 -32.70
N THR A 129 10.63 0.76 -32.80
CA THR A 129 11.53 0.09 -33.74
C THR A 129 10.84 -0.36 -35.03
N ALA A 130 9.56 -0.73 -34.95
CA ALA A 130 8.86 -1.33 -36.09
C ALA A 130 8.73 -0.36 -37.28
N LYS A 131 8.29 0.87 -37.02
CA LYS A 131 8.14 1.90 -38.07
C LYS A 131 9.48 2.38 -38.61
N GLU A 132 10.50 2.47 -37.75
CA GLU A 132 11.86 2.85 -38.15
C GLU A 132 12.45 1.80 -39.11
N THR A 133 12.35 0.52 -38.74
CA THR A 133 12.83 -0.60 -39.56
C THR A 133 12.16 -0.62 -40.93
N ALA A 134 10.83 -0.41 -40.98
CA ALA A 134 10.09 -0.40 -42.25
C ALA A 134 10.51 0.76 -43.18
N LYS A 135 10.82 1.95 -42.63
CA LYS A 135 11.33 3.09 -43.43
C LYS A 135 12.70 2.79 -44.00
N THR A 136 13.63 2.31 -43.16
CA THR A 136 14.98 1.96 -43.58
C THR A 136 15.00 0.93 -44.72
N ALA A 137 14.06 -0.02 -44.72
CA ALA A 137 13.96 -1.03 -45.79
C ALA A 137 13.48 -0.48 -47.15
N ILE A 138 12.85 0.71 -47.20
CA ILE A 138 12.45 1.37 -48.45
C ILE A 138 13.59 2.21 -49.03
N ASP A 139 14.48 2.71 -48.17
CA ASP A 139 15.61 3.56 -48.56
C ASP A 139 16.80 2.78 -49.16
N THR A 140 16.69 1.45 -49.30
CA THR A 140 17.70 0.53 -49.86
C THR A 140 17.30 -0.03 -51.21
#